data_AF-A0A2Y9GI66-F1
#
_entry.id   AF-A0A2Y9GI66-F1
#
_cell.length_a   1.000
_cell.length_b   1.000
_cell.length_c   1.000
_cell.angle_alpha   90.00
_cell.angle_beta   90.00
_cell.angle_gamma   90.00
#
_symmetry.space_group_name_H-M   'P 1'
#
loop_
_entity.id
_entity.type
_entity.pdbx_description
1 polymer ?
#
loop_
_entity_poly.entity_id
_entity_poly.type
_entity_poly.pdbx_seq_one_letter_code
_entity_poly.pdbx_strand_id
1 'polypeptide(L)'
;MEAGGVADSLLSGACVLFTLAMYSTGLSDLRQMRMTRSVDSVQFLPFLTTDINNLSWMSYGALKGDGTLIFVNATGAVLQTLYILVYLHYCPRKRPVLLQTATLLGVFLLGFGYFWLLVPNLEARLQQLGLFCSVFTISMYLSPLADLAKIIQTRSTRRLSFPLTIATLLTSASWTLYGFRLGDPYIMVPNLPGILTSFIRLWLFWKYSQEQDRNYPLLQT
;
A
#
# COMPACT_ATOMS: atom_id res chain seq x y z
N MET A 1 19.77 -27.46 -12.95
CA MET A 1 18.45 -26.91 -12.57
C MET A 1 18.59 -26.38 -11.16
N GLU A 2 19.09 -25.15 -11.03
CA GLU A 2 19.90 -24.75 -9.88
C GLU A 2 19.09 -23.95 -8.87
N ALA A 3 19.36 -24.15 -7.57
CA ALA A 3 18.59 -23.68 -6.42
C ALA A 3 18.13 -22.20 -6.44
N GLY A 4 18.74 -21.35 -7.27
CA GLY A 4 18.29 -19.99 -7.55
C GLY A 4 16.85 -19.90 -8.08
N GLY A 5 16.49 -20.72 -9.08
CA GLY A 5 15.15 -20.64 -9.70
C GLY A 5 14.02 -21.04 -8.76
N VAL A 6 14.27 -21.98 -7.84
CA VAL A 6 13.29 -22.38 -6.82
C VAL A 6 13.14 -21.28 -5.77
N ALA A 7 14.24 -20.70 -5.28
CA ALA A 7 14.20 -19.60 -4.33
C ALA A 7 13.49 -18.37 -4.91
N ASP A 8 13.74 -18.04 -6.18
CA ASP A 8 13.11 -16.90 -6.85
C ASP A 8 11.60 -17.14 -7.06
N SER A 9 11.20 -18.38 -7.38
CA SER A 9 9.79 -18.78 -7.50
C SER A 9 9.06 -18.72 -6.15
N LEU A 10 9.70 -19.21 -5.08
CA LEU A 10 9.14 -19.14 -3.72
C LEU A 10 8.99 -17.69 -3.26
N LEU A 11 9.97 -16.83 -3.55
CA LEU A 11 9.94 -15.43 -3.17
C LEU A 11 8.87 -14.65 -3.94
N SER A 12 8.75 -14.88 -5.26
CA SER A 12 7.65 -14.35 -6.07
C SER A 12 6.30 -14.80 -5.52
N GLY A 13 6.15 -16.09 -5.20
CA GLY A 13 4.94 -16.63 -4.57
C GLY A 13 4.62 -15.97 -3.23
N ALA A 14 5.62 -15.70 -2.39
CA ALA A 14 5.45 -14.98 -1.13
C ALA A 14 4.99 -13.53 -1.34
N CYS A 15 5.60 -12.82 -2.29
CA CYS A 15 5.18 -11.47 -2.70
C CYS A 15 3.71 -11.45 -3.12
N VAL A 16 3.30 -12.39 -3.97
CA VAL A 16 1.90 -12.51 -4.41
C VAL A 16 0.98 -12.81 -3.22
N LEU A 17 1.28 -13.85 -2.45
CA LEU A 17 0.44 -14.29 -1.33
C LEU A 17 0.20 -13.18 -0.31
N PHE A 18 1.27 -12.55 0.17
CA PHE A 18 1.15 -11.54 1.21
C PHE A 18 0.53 -10.24 0.70
N THR A 19 0.79 -9.86 -0.57
CA THR A 19 0.13 -8.69 -1.17
C THR A 19 -1.38 -8.91 -1.31
N LEU A 20 -1.80 -10.10 -1.77
CA LEU A 20 -3.22 -10.44 -1.85
C LEU A 20 -3.88 -10.52 -0.47
N ALA A 21 -3.18 -11.08 0.53
CA ALA A 21 -3.64 -11.07 1.91
C ALA A 21 -3.81 -9.63 2.43
N MET A 22 -2.87 -8.74 2.11
CA MET A 22 -2.98 -7.32 2.47
C MET A 22 -4.18 -6.67 1.79
N TYR A 23 -4.41 -6.89 0.49
CA TYR A 23 -5.60 -6.36 -0.19
C TYR A 23 -6.92 -6.89 0.38
N SER A 24 -6.95 -8.13 0.87
CA SER A 24 -8.15 -8.70 1.51
C SER A 24 -8.60 -7.90 2.72
N THR A 25 -7.69 -7.22 3.42
CA THR A 25 -8.04 -6.35 4.55
C THR A 25 -8.90 -5.15 4.13
N GLY A 26 -8.69 -4.62 2.92
CA GLY A 26 -9.49 -3.53 2.35
C GLY A 26 -10.90 -3.93 1.94
N LEU A 27 -11.20 -5.23 1.81
CA LEU A 27 -12.57 -5.69 1.55
C LEU A 27 -13.52 -5.37 2.73
N SER A 28 -12.95 -5.14 3.92
CA SER A 28 -13.72 -4.69 5.08
C SER A 28 -14.35 -3.30 4.84
N ASP A 29 -13.68 -2.39 4.14
CA ASP A 29 -14.21 -1.07 3.80
C ASP A 29 -15.39 -1.17 2.83
N LEU A 30 -15.32 -2.05 1.83
CA LEU A 30 -16.46 -2.34 0.94
C LEU A 30 -17.65 -2.88 1.72
N ARG A 31 -17.40 -3.84 2.62
CA ARG A 31 -18.44 -4.41 3.46
C ARG A 31 -19.08 -3.32 4.33
N GLN A 32 -18.27 -2.45 4.90
CA GLN A 32 -18.73 -1.33 5.72
C GLN A 32 -19.60 -0.37 4.91
N MET A 33 -19.13 0.11 3.76
CA MET A 33 -19.91 0.99 2.87
C MET A 33 -21.25 0.37 2.45
N ARG A 34 -21.26 -0.94 2.15
CA ARG A 34 -22.49 -1.65 1.77
C ARG A 34 -23.48 -1.79 2.92
N MET A 35 -22.99 -2.07 4.13
CA MET A 35 -23.82 -2.25 5.32
C MET A 35 -24.39 -0.92 5.83
N THR A 36 -23.58 0.14 5.86
CA THR A 36 -23.99 1.46 6.35
C THR A 36 -24.68 2.31 5.29
N ARG A 37 -24.57 1.94 4.00
CA ARG A 37 -25.01 2.75 2.85
C ARG A 37 -24.42 4.17 2.88
N SER A 38 -23.27 4.36 3.52
CA SER A 38 -22.59 5.65 3.69
C SER A 38 -21.07 5.50 3.58
N VAL A 39 -20.41 6.59 3.22
CA VAL A 39 -18.95 6.71 3.09
C VAL A 39 -18.32 7.59 4.18
N ASP A 40 -19.07 8.04 5.18
CA ASP A 40 -18.61 9.05 6.16
C ASP A 40 -17.42 8.58 7.01
N SER A 41 -17.30 7.26 7.23
CA SER A 41 -16.19 6.65 7.98
C SER A 41 -15.00 6.27 7.11
N VAL A 42 -15.08 6.47 5.79
CA VAL A 42 -14.09 5.98 4.82
C VAL A 42 -13.45 7.15 4.08
N GLN A 43 -12.12 7.20 4.08
CA GLN A 43 -11.38 8.22 3.36
C GLN A 43 -11.22 7.85 1.89
N PHE A 44 -11.55 8.76 0.98
CA PHE A 44 -11.46 8.52 -0.47
C PHE A 44 -10.03 8.55 -1.01
N LEU A 45 -9.22 9.51 -0.55
CA LEU A 45 -7.87 9.77 -1.08
C LEU A 45 -6.97 8.52 -1.09
N PRO A 46 -6.93 7.67 -0.04
CA PRO A 46 -6.12 6.44 -0.06
C PRO A 46 -6.47 5.47 -1.19
N PHE A 47 -7.73 5.34 -1.58
CA PHE A 47 -8.11 4.45 -2.69
C PHE A 47 -7.54 4.96 -4.01
N LEU A 48 -7.70 6.26 -4.26
CA LEU A 48 -7.24 6.89 -5.49
C LEU A 48 -5.71 6.95 -5.60
N THR A 49 -5.01 7.27 -4.52
CA THR A 49 -3.53 7.26 -4.54
C THR A 49 -2.98 5.84 -4.68
N THR A 50 -3.61 4.84 -4.03
CA THR A 50 -3.19 3.44 -4.18
C THR A 50 -3.46 2.92 -5.59
N ASP A 51 -4.56 3.32 -6.23
CA ASP A 51 -4.84 2.97 -7.62
C ASP A 51 -3.75 3.48 -8.56
N ILE A 52 -3.38 4.76 -8.45
CA ILE A 52 -2.30 5.36 -9.23
C ILE A 52 -0.95 4.68 -8.94
N ASN A 53 -0.70 4.33 -7.68
CA ASN A 53 0.53 3.61 -7.32
C ASN A 53 0.59 2.25 -8.01
N ASN A 54 -0.50 1.48 -7.96
CA ASN A 54 -0.61 0.19 -8.64
C ASN A 54 -0.44 0.33 -10.15
N LEU A 55 -1.08 1.31 -10.80
CA LEU A 55 -0.93 1.54 -12.24
C LEU A 55 0.52 1.91 -12.63
N SER A 56 1.18 2.70 -11.80
CA SER A 56 2.58 3.11 -12.01
C SER A 56 3.53 1.91 -11.89
N TRP A 57 3.37 1.11 -10.83
CA TRP A 57 4.15 -0.11 -10.62
C TRP A 57 3.86 -1.17 -11.69
N MET A 58 2.60 -1.35 -12.10
CA MET A 58 2.25 -2.24 -13.21
C MET A 58 2.97 -1.83 -14.49
N SER A 59 3.06 -0.52 -14.77
CA SER A 59 3.79 -0.01 -15.93
C SER A 59 5.31 -0.23 -15.81
N TYR A 60 5.86 -0.08 -14.60
CA TYR A 60 7.26 -0.41 -14.30
C TYR A 60 7.55 -1.90 -14.52
N GLY A 61 6.69 -2.78 -14.00
CA GLY A 61 6.77 -4.22 -14.20
C GLY A 61 6.69 -4.61 -15.67
N ALA A 62 5.80 -3.96 -16.45
CA ALA A 62 5.68 -4.18 -17.88
C ALA A 62 6.95 -3.79 -18.65
N LEU A 63 7.57 -2.65 -18.34
CA LEU A 63 8.85 -2.25 -18.95
C LEU A 63 10.01 -3.16 -18.55
N LYS A 64 10.01 -3.64 -17.30
CA LYS A 64 11.03 -4.55 -16.78
C LYS A 64 10.86 -6.00 -17.29
N GLY A 65 9.66 -6.38 -17.71
CA GLY A 65 9.30 -7.78 -18.00
C GLY A 65 9.03 -8.63 -16.75
N ASP A 66 8.68 -8.01 -15.62
CA ASP A 66 8.45 -8.66 -14.34
C ASP A 66 6.97 -9.05 -14.16
N GLY A 67 6.65 -10.31 -14.41
CA GLY A 67 5.29 -10.84 -14.30
C GLY A 67 4.72 -10.81 -12.87
N THR A 68 5.56 -10.95 -11.84
CA THR A 68 5.13 -10.89 -10.43
C THR A 68 4.58 -9.51 -10.13
N LEU A 69 5.36 -8.50 -10.51
CA LEU A 69 5.05 -7.10 -10.25
C LEU A 69 3.84 -6.63 -11.08
N ILE A 70 3.69 -7.12 -12.31
CA ILE A 70 2.48 -6.87 -13.11
C ILE A 70 1.25 -7.49 -12.42
N PHE A 71 1.30 -8.76 -12.03
CA PHE A 71 0.14 -9.48 -11.52
C PHE A 71 -0.44 -8.87 -10.23
N VAL A 72 0.43 -8.60 -9.26
CA VAL A 72 0.00 -8.05 -7.96
C VAL A 72 -0.59 -6.64 -8.12
N ASN A 73 0.04 -5.79 -8.92
CA ASN A 73 -0.40 -4.42 -9.10
C ASN A 73 -1.62 -4.32 -10.01
N ALA A 74 -1.76 -5.18 -11.03
CA ALA A 74 -2.99 -5.27 -11.82
C ALA A 74 -4.18 -5.67 -10.93
N THR A 75 -3.99 -6.66 -10.06
CA THR A 75 -5.02 -7.05 -9.07
C THR A 75 -5.37 -5.89 -8.15
N GLY A 76 -4.35 -5.18 -7.66
CA GLY A 76 -4.51 -3.98 -6.84
C GLY A 76 -5.33 -2.89 -7.54
N ALA A 77 -4.97 -2.54 -8.79
CA ALA A 77 -5.67 -1.53 -9.57
C ALA A 77 -7.15 -1.90 -9.79
N VAL A 78 -7.44 -3.17 -10.13
CA VAL A 78 -8.83 -3.63 -10.25
C VAL A 78 -9.59 -3.44 -8.95
N LEU A 79 -9.02 -3.85 -7.81
CA LEU A 79 -9.66 -3.71 -6.50
C LEU A 79 -9.87 -2.25 -6.12
N GLN A 80 -8.87 -1.38 -6.30
CA GLN A 80 -8.99 0.04 -5.97
C GLN A 80 -9.99 0.76 -6.86
N THR A 81 -10.02 0.44 -8.16
CA THR A 81 -11.06 0.93 -9.07
C THR A 81 -12.46 0.51 -8.60
N LEU A 82 -12.65 -0.74 -8.19
CA LEU A 82 -13.93 -1.18 -7.62
C LEU A 82 -14.30 -0.40 -6.34
N TYR A 83 -13.34 -0.14 -5.46
CA TYR A 83 -13.56 0.65 -4.24
C TYR A 83 -13.98 2.08 -4.55
N ILE A 84 -13.33 2.71 -5.54
CA ILE A 84 -13.68 4.06 -6.03
C ILE A 84 -15.10 4.09 -6.60
N LEU A 85 -15.49 3.08 -7.40
CA LEU A 85 -16.83 3.00 -7.98
C LEU A 85 -17.91 2.85 -6.91
N VAL A 86 -17.68 1.99 -5.91
CA VAL A 86 -18.61 1.80 -4.79
C VAL A 86 -18.68 3.07 -3.92
N TYR A 87 -17.55 3.73 -3.68
CA TYR A 87 -17.51 5.01 -2.97
C TYR A 87 -18.35 6.07 -3.69
N LEU A 88 -18.18 6.22 -5.00
CA LEU A 88 -18.97 7.14 -5.83
C LEU A 88 -20.46 6.81 -5.86
N HIS A 89 -20.82 5.54 -5.68
CA HIS A 89 -22.22 5.11 -5.60
C HIS A 89 -22.90 5.59 -4.31
N TYR A 90 -22.24 5.40 -3.16
CA TYR A 90 -22.78 5.77 -1.85
C TYR A 90 -22.48 7.22 -1.41
N CYS A 91 -21.56 7.92 -2.09
CA CYS A 91 -21.22 9.29 -1.75
C CYS A 91 -22.33 10.28 -2.17
N PRO A 92 -22.87 11.10 -1.23
CA PRO A 92 -23.88 12.10 -1.55
C PRO A 92 -23.33 13.28 -2.37
N ARG A 93 -22.06 13.65 -2.16
CA ARG A 93 -21.40 14.79 -2.84
C ARG A 93 -20.35 14.30 -3.81
N LYS A 94 -20.76 13.94 -5.02
CA LYS A 94 -19.88 13.36 -6.05
C LYS A 94 -18.88 14.35 -6.65
N ARG A 95 -19.25 15.63 -6.78
CA ARG A 95 -18.41 16.66 -7.42
C ARG A 95 -16.97 16.76 -6.86
N PRO A 96 -16.74 16.90 -5.54
CA PRO A 96 -15.37 16.95 -5.01
C PRO A 96 -14.58 15.66 -5.31
N VAL A 97 -15.22 14.49 -5.17
CA VAL A 97 -14.59 13.18 -5.45
C VAL A 97 -14.20 13.07 -6.93
N LEU A 98 -15.09 13.47 -7.83
CA LEU A 98 -14.84 13.47 -9.28
C LEU A 98 -13.74 14.46 -9.67
N LEU A 99 -13.74 15.66 -9.10
CA LEU A 99 -12.67 16.64 -9.35
C LEU A 99 -11.32 16.10 -8.86
N GLN A 100 -11.26 15.53 -7.66
CA GLN A 100 -10.04 14.93 -7.12
C GLN A 100 -9.54 13.76 -7.99
N THR A 101 -10.46 12.91 -8.45
CA THR A 101 -10.16 11.81 -9.38
C THR A 101 -9.63 12.34 -10.70
N ALA A 102 -10.31 13.32 -11.31
CA ALA A 102 -9.90 13.92 -12.58
C ALA A 102 -8.54 14.63 -12.48
N THR A 103 -8.28 15.35 -11.38
CA THR A 103 -6.99 16.00 -11.14
C THR A 103 -5.87 14.97 -11.04
N LEU A 104 -6.01 13.96 -10.19
CA LEU A 104 -4.95 12.97 -10.00
C LEU A 104 -4.75 12.08 -11.24
N LEU A 105 -5.83 11.71 -11.93
CA LEU A 105 -5.75 10.99 -13.20
C LEU A 105 -5.11 11.86 -14.30
N GLY A 106 -5.44 13.15 -14.35
CA GLY A 106 -4.81 14.09 -15.27
C GLY A 106 -3.30 14.21 -15.04
N VAL A 107 -2.87 14.35 -13.78
CA VAL A 107 -1.45 14.35 -13.40
C VAL A 107 -0.78 13.03 -13.79
N PHE A 108 -1.44 11.89 -13.53
CA PHE A 108 -0.94 10.57 -13.91
C PHE A 108 -0.77 10.44 -15.43
N LEU A 109 -1.78 10.82 -16.22
CA LEU A 109 -1.74 10.75 -17.69
C LEU A 109 -0.69 11.69 -18.28
N LEU A 110 -0.50 12.89 -17.71
CA LEU A 110 0.57 13.80 -18.12
C LEU A 110 1.95 13.19 -17.85
N GLY A 111 2.15 12.61 -16.66
CA GLY A 111 3.38 11.89 -16.32
C GLY A 111 3.61 10.68 -17.23
N PHE A 112 2.57 9.92 -17.53
CA PHE A 112 2.61 8.81 -18.48
C PHE A 112 2.96 9.31 -19.90
N GLY A 113 2.36 10.41 -20.36
CA GLY A 113 2.71 11.04 -21.62
C GLY A 113 4.19 11.43 -21.68
N TYR A 114 4.74 12.02 -20.61
CA TYR A 114 6.15 12.34 -20.50
C TYR A 114 7.04 11.10 -20.70
N PHE A 115 6.80 10.02 -19.96
CA PHE A 115 7.65 8.81 -20.03
C PHE A 115 7.58 8.12 -21.39
N TRP A 116 6.41 8.04 -22.03
CA TRP A 116 6.24 7.29 -23.28
C TRP A 116 6.59 8.10 -24.53
N LEU A 117 6.40 9.43 -24.51
CA LEU A 117 6.62 10.30 -25.67
C LEU A 117 7.97 11.02 -25.65
N LEU A 118 8.45 11.43 -24.45
CA LEU A 118 9.61 12.31 -24.34
C LEU A 118 10.88 11.58 -23.87
N VAL A 119 10.76 10.37 -23.32
CA VAL A 119 11.91 9.55 -22.91
C VAL A 119 12.13 8.42 -23.93
N PRO A 120 13.00 8.60 -24.95
CA PRO A 120 13.19 7.61 -26.00
C PRO A 120 14.02 6.39 -25.56
N ASN A 121 14.94 6.57 -24.60
CA ASN A 121 15.79 5.49 -24.12
C ASN A 121 15.04 4.62 -23.09
N LEU A 122 14.98 3.31 -23.33
CA LEU A 122 14.26 2.35 -22.49
C LEU A 122 14.84 2.24 -21.07
N GLU A 123 16.16 2.25 -20.94
CA GLU A 123 16.85 2.16 -19.64
C GLU A 123 16.61 3.42 -18.80
N ALA A 124 16.73 4.60 -19.42
CA ALA A 124 16.41 5.86 -18.77
C ALA A 124 14.93 5.92 -18.35
N ARG A 125 14.01 5.45 -19.20
CA ARG A 125 12.58 5.36 -18.88
C ARG A 125 12.33 4.43 -17.69
N LEU A 126 12.98 3.27 -17.67
CA LEU A 126 12.87 2.32 -16.56
C LEU A 126 13.37 2.94 -15.26
N GLN A 127 14.57 3.54 -15.24
CA GLN A 127 15.15 4.17 -14.05
C GLN A 127 14.30 5.32 -13.50
N GLN A 128 13.86 6.24 -14.37
CA GLN A 128 13.05 7.38 -13.94
C GLN A 128 11.66 6.96 -13.47
N LEU A 129 11.01 6.01 -14.15
CA LEU A 129 9.72 5.47 -13.72
C LEU A 129 9.85 4.72 -12.38
N GLY A 130 10.92 3.93 -12.22
CA GLY A 130 11.23 3.26 -10.96
C GLY A 130 11.38 4.26 -9.82
N LEU A 131 12.17 5.32 -10.02
CA LEU A 131 12.34 6.40 -9.04
C LEU A 131 11.00 7.06 -8.68
N PHE A 132 10.18 7.37 -9.68
CA PHE A 132 8.84 7.93 -9.46
C PHE A 132 7.99 6.99 -8.61
N CYS A 133 7.92 5.69 -8.96
CA CYS A 133 7.17 4.70 -8.21
C CYS A 133 7.66 4.60 -6.75
N SER A 134 8.97 4.56 -6.54
CA SER A 134 9.56 4.49 -5.20
C SER A 134 9.22 5.72 -4.36
N VAL A 135 9.43 6.93 -4.90
CA VAL A 135 9.14 8.19 -4.19
C VAL A 135 7.65 8.29 -3.87
N PHE A 136 6.79 7.92 -4.81
CA PHE A 136 5.35 7.95 -4.61
C PHE A 136 4.93 6.96 -3.50
N THR A 137 5.41 5.70 -3.54
CA THR A 137 5.15 4.72 -2.47
C THR A 137 5.66 5.20 -1.11
N ILE A 138 6.85 5.79 -1.04
CA ILE A 138 7.39 6.35 0.21
C ILE A 138 6.48 7.46 0.75
N SER A 139 6.00 8.35 -0.12
CA SER A 139 5.11 9.45 0.28
C SER A 139 3.78 8.95 0.88
N MET A 140 3.30 7.79 0.44
CA MET A 140 2.07 7.19 0.98
C MET A 140 2.24 6.74 2.45
N TYR A 141 3.47 6.55 2.95
CA TYR A 141 3.71 6.26 4.36
C TYR A 141 3.58 7.48 5.29
N LEU A 142 3.40 8.69 4.77
CA LEU A 142 3.19 9.88 5.60
C LEU A 142 1.91 9.78 6.45
N SER A 143 0.81 9.27 5.87
CA SER A 143 -0.45 9.06 6.60
C SER A 143 -0.31 8.07 7.76
N PRO A 144 0.18 6.83 7.56
CA PRO A 144 0.34 5.89 8.67
C PRO A 144 1.36 6.35 9.71
N LEU A 145 2.36 7.16 9.34
CA LEU A 145 3.28 7.76 10.31
C LEU A 145 2.59 8.82 11.19
N ALA A 146 1.71 9.63 10.61
CA ALA A 146 0.88 10.56 11.37
C ALA A 146 -0.07 9.82 12.34
N ASP A 147 -0.64 8.69 11.91
CA ASP A 147 -1.45 7.84 12.78
C ASP A 147 -0.65 7.26 13.95
N LEU A 148 0.58 6.81 13.69
CA LEU A 148 1.50 6.35 14.75
C LEU A 148 1.79 7.44 15.79
N ALA A 149 2.05 8.67 15.34
CA ALA A 149 2.25 9.80 16.24
C ALA A 149 1.00 10.04 17.12
N LYS A 150 -0.19 9.93 16.53
CA LYS A 150 -1.46 10.07 17.26
C LYS A 150 -1.68 8.95 18.29
N ILE A 151 -1.31 7.72 17.97
CA ILE A 151 -1.39 6.59 18.91
C ILE A 151 -0.47 6.82 20.11
N ILE A 152 0.74 7.31 19.89
CA ILE A 152 1.69 7.62 20.97
C ILE A 152 1.15 8.72 21.89
N GLN A 153 0.56 9.77 21.31
CA GLN A 153 -0.05 10.86 22.06
C GLN A 153 -1.28 10.41 22.86
N THR A 154 -2.14 9.61 22.25
CA THR A 154 -3.40 9.16 22.87
C THR A 154 -3.23 7.92 23.76
N ARG A 155 -2.07 7.27 23.73
CA ARG A 155 -1.77 5.99 24.39
C ARG A 155 -2.84 4.91 24.15
N SER A 156 -3.46 4.91 22.97
CA SER A 156 -4.54 4.00 22.63
C SER A 156 -4.26 3.28 21.31
N THR A 157 -4.20 1.95 21.36
CA THR A 157 -4.01 1.06 20.20
C THR A 157 -5.32 0.68 19.53
N ARG A 158 -6.46 1.27 19.91
CA ARG A 158 -7.80 0.90 19.38
C ARG A 158 -7.91 1.00 17.85
N ARG A 159 -7.07 1.83 17.22
CA ARG A 159 -7.01 2.00 15.76
C ARG A 159 -5.98 1.09 15.08
N LEU A 160 -5.11 0.45 15.84
CA LEU A 160 -4.13 -0.48 15.29
C LEU A 160 -4.79 -1.85 15.09
N SER A 161 -4.57 -2.42 13.91
CA SER A 161 -4.95 -3.80 13.60
C SER A 161 -3.68 -4.66 13.60
N PHE A 162 -3.65 -5.65 14.49
CA PHE A 162 -2.52 -6.59 14.57
C PHE A 162 -2.39 -7.43 13.30
N PRO A 163 -3.47 -8.03 12.74
CA PRO A 163 -3.39 -8.76 11.47
C PRO A 163 -2.87 -7.90 10.32
N LEU A 164 -3.34 -6.65 10.21
CA LEU A 164 -2.87 -5.72 9.17
C LEU A 164 -1.38 -5.41 9.34
N THR A 165 -0.92 -5.22 10.58
CA THR A 165 0.50 -4.95 10.87
C THR A 165 1.39 -6.12 10.44
N ILE A 166 1.00 -7.36 10.72
CA ILE A 166 1.74 -8.55 10.29
C ILE A 166 1.70 -8.69 8.76
N ALA A 167 0.54 -8.48 8.13
CA ALA A 167 0.42 -8.52 6.67
C ALA A 167 1.33 -7.48 5.99
N THR A 168 1.38 -6.24 6.51
CA THR A 168 2.29 -5.21 6.01
C THR A 168 3.74 -5.62 6.19
N LEU A 169 4.13 -6.11 7.37
CA LEU A 169 5.51 -6.55 7.65
C LEU A 169 5.96 -7.64 6.66
N LEU A 170 5.15 -8.68 6.49
CA LEU A 170 5.47 -9.80 5.60
C LEU A 170 5.51 -9.37 4.13
N THR A 171 4.57 -8.51 3.72
CA THR A 171 4.54 -7.97 2.35
C THR A 171 5.79 -7.14 2.08
N SER A 172 6.10 -6.17 2.96
CA SER A 172 7.26 -5.30 2.81
C SER A 172 8.59 -6.04 2.92
N ALA A 173 8.70 -7.03 3.81
CA ALA A 173 9.89 -7.90 3.90
C ALA A 173 10.10 -8.70 2.61
N SER A 174 9.02 -9.29 2.07
CA SER A 174 9.09 -10.07 0.83
C SER A 174 9.51 -9.21 -0.35
N TRP A 175 8.91 -8.04 -0.52
CA TRP A 175 9.30 -7.11 -1.61
C TRP A 175 10.69 -6.52 -1.45
N THR A 176 11.13 -6.24 -0.21
CA THR A 176 12.52 -5.82 0.05
C THR A 176 13.49 -6.91 -0.39
N LEU A 177 13.25 -8.17 0.01
CA LEU A 177 14.09 -9.30 -0.37
C LEU A 177 14.03 -9.58 -1.88
N TYR A 178 12.85 -9.42 -2.50
CA TYR A 178 12.66 -9.56 -3.94
C TYR A 178 13.47 -8.52 -4.72
N GLY A 179 13.38 -7.24 -4.34
CA GLY A 179 14.19 -6.17 -4.93
C GLY A 179 15.68 -6.41 -4.73
N PHE A 180 16.10 -6.85 -3.54
CA PHE A 180 17.50 -7.22 -3.28
C PHE A 180 17.98 -8.33 -4.21
N ARG A 181 17.18 -9.38 -4.41
CA ARG A 181 17.52 -10.49 -5.31
C ARG A 181 17.60 -10.09 -6.77
N LEU A 182 16.74 -9.18 -7.20
CA LEU A 182 16.76 -8.62 -8.55
C LEU A 182 17.84 -7.55 -8.77
N GLY A 183 18.60 -7.18 -7.73
CA GLY A 183 19.54 -6.06 -7.78
C GLY A 183 18.84 -4.72 -8.05
N ASP A 184 17.57 -4.61 -7.66
CA ASP A 184 16.70 -3.47 -7.97
C ASP A 184 16.41 -2.62 -6.73
N PRO A 185 17.15 -1.50 -6.54
CA PRO A 185 16.92 -0.61 -5.42
C PRO A 185 15.56 0.09 -5.48
N TYR A 186 14.98 0.26 -6.67
CA TYR A 186 13.69 0.93 -6.81
C TYR A 186 12.58 0.12 -6.19
N ILE A 187 12.62 -1.22 -6.28
CA ILE A 187 11.68 -2.11 -5.58
C ILE A 187 12.03 -2.22 -4.09
N MET A 188 13.32 -2.34 -3.76
CA MET A 188 13.77 -2.61 -2.39
C MET A 188 13.50 -1.44 -1.43
N VAL A 189 13.98 -0.24 -1.76
CA VAL A 189 13.98 0.93 -0.86
C VAL A 189 12.58 1.36 -0.40
N PRO A 190 11.54 1.47 -1.24
CA PRO A 190 10.22 1.96 -0.82
C PRO A 190 9.49 0.99 0.12
N ASN A 191 9.96 -0.25 0.27
CA ASN A 191 9.39 -1.22 1.19
C ASN A 191 9.99 -1.14 2.61
N LEU A 192 11.17 -0.52 2.78
CA LEU A 192 11.80 -0.37 4.09
C LEU A 192 10.95 0.42 5.10
N PRO A 193 10.27 1.54 4.73
CA PRO A 193 9.35 2.23 5.63
C PRO A 193 8.22 1.32 6.15
N GLY A 194 7.73 0.38 5.33
CA GLY A 194 6.70 -0.58 5.74
C GLY A 194 7.19 -1.54 6.81
N ILE A 195 8.44 -1.99 6.71
CA ILE A 195 9.09 -2.81 7.74
C ILE A 195 9.24 -2.00 9.04
N LEU A 196 9.82 -0.80 8.96
CA LEU A 196 10.07 0.07 10.10
C LEU A 196 8.79 0.42 10.85
N THR A 197 7.76 0.89 10.12
CA THR A 197 6.47 1.25 10.70
C THR A 197 5.79 0.04 11.33
N SER A 198 5.92 -1.15 10.75
CA SER A 198 5.35 -2.37 11.33
C SER A 198 6.02 -2.77 12.64
N PHE A 199 7.36 -2.67 12.75
CA PHE A 199 8.05 -2.90 14.02
C PHE A 199 7.61 -1.90 15.10
N ILE A 200 7.47 -0.62 14.74
CA ILE A 200 6.95 0.40 15.67
C ILE A 200 5.54 0.03 16.13
N ARG A 201 4.64 -0.37 15.22
CA ARG A 201 3.28 -0.80 15.57
C ARG A 201 3.27 -1.99 16.53
N LEU A 202 4.09 -3.01 16.28
CA LEU A 202 4.20 -4.19 17.16
C LEU A 202 4.72 -3.81 18.54
N TRP A 203 5.71 -2.91 18.61
CA TRP A 203 6.20 -2.39 19.89
C TRP A 203 5.13 -1.62 20.66
N LEU A 204 4.35 -0.76 19.98
CA LEU A 204 3.23 -0.03 20.59
C LEU A 204 2.13 -0.97 21.08
N PHE A 205 1.81 -2.02 20.33
CA PHE A 205 0.88 -3.07 20.76
C PHE A 205 1.31 -3.68 22.09
N TRP A 206 2.57 -4.10 22.18
CA TRP A 206 3.11 -4.69 23.39
C TRP A 206 3.10 -3.71 24.58
N LYS A 207 3.58 -2.48 24.37
CA LYS A 207 3.67 -1.46 25.44
C LYS A 207 2.31 -1.04 26.00
N TYR A 208 1.34 -0.73 25.14
CA TYR A 208 0.05 -0.20 25.61
C TYR A 208 -0.94 -1.30 26.03
N SER A 209 -0.81 -2.53 25.54
CA SER A 209 -1.53 -3.68 26.11
C SER A 209 -1.15 -3.86 27.60
N GLN A 210 0.14 -3.76 27.92
CA GLN A 210 0.64 -3.87 29.29
C GLN A 210 0.15 -2.72 30.19
N GLU A 211 0.04 -1.49 29.67
CA GLU A 211 -0.49 -0.35 30.45
C GLU A 211 -2.00 -0.50 30.76
N GLN A 212 -2.79 -1.09 29.85
CA GLN A 212 -4.20 -1.42 30.12
C GLN A 212 -4.31 -2.51 31.21
N ASP A 213 -3.57 -3.60 31.07
CA ASP A 213 -3.59 -4.69 32.05
C ASP A 213 -3.07 -4.27 33.43
N ARG A 214 -2.19 -3.26 33.52
CA ARG A 214 -1.70 -2.72 34.82
C ARG A 214 -2.71 -1.80 35.52
N ASN A 215 -3.59 -1.14 34.78
CA ASN A 215 -4.60 -0.24 35.36
C ASN A 215 -5.88 -0.96 35.81
N TYR A 216 -6.19 -2.14 35.26
CA TYR A 216 -7.33 -2.95 35.68
C TYR A 216 -7.26 -3.48 37.14
N PRO A 217 -6.12 -3.94 37.67
CA PRO A 217 -5.97 -4.35 39.06
C PRO A 217 -6.20 -3.23 40.07
N LEU A 218 -5.88 -1.98 39.70
CA LEU A 218 -5.96 -0.82 40.59
C LEU A 218 -7.38 -0.23 40.73
N LEU A 219 -8.33 -0.67 39.90
CA LEU A 219 -9.73 -0.27 39.96
C LEU A 219 -10.62 -1.29 40.70
N GLN A 220 -10.03 -2.39 41.19
CA GLN A 220 -10.71 -3.45 41.96
C GLN A 220 -10.40 -3.42 43.47
N THR A 221 -9.73 -2.38 43.95
CA THR A 221 -9.47 -2.10 45.38
C THR A 221 -10.11 -0.78 45.78
#